data_AF-A0A0W0RQT5-F1
#
_entry.id   AF-A0A0W0RQT5-F1
#
_cell.length_a   1.000
_cell.length_b   1.000
_cell.length_c   1.000
_cell.angle_alpha   90.00
_cell.angle_beta   90.00
_cell.angle_gamma   90.00
#
_symmetry.space_group_name_H-M   'P 1'
#
loop_
_entity.id
_entity.type
_entity.pdbx_description
1 polymer ?
#
loop_
_entity_poly.entity_id
_entity_poly.type
_entity_poly.pdbx_seq_one_letter_code
_entity_poly.pdbx_strand_id
1 'polypeptide(L)'
;MFAQSESESFVSFHSVPKCEDFFSRELILTDKSKELFELGSDGQGYIGLVDLKNCQIHLVPAFNKNDGLVHVDKNGKRFTQWLQSIQQLGGNTGDLHMQSASILQLGDKAGANGLLMGFGLWKGGIGVKFLSEMPESSLRLIPNEYLLVKNNNDQTWQLMYVNQKRETEIISMETIPGLIEAINKLPNTKKPEQLNYEERREVEQVLRDSDLGKENKAIKFLKNRSSSQNMFSCAYDPIYTVFFNNSLTAGHGSAHSLALRRELPLPVFQKIMDSIGKQLDITGLERLQESPLIPDDTNDNRLRFHLKIESDWMKLLEKLAQNNILTNENKQVIADNAKHAKKITNALITLAKGNILTNENREFITKHPEYADIVSNALILLAQENILTSINGRFIVDNAPYAERVSKAFIILAKNEILTDENKALICEYYPYAIVISNALARLAQEKILEKENRDIIVKNYQCAEVVSNALMFLSQKKILTNENRDLIAEHPQYASILSNALVKLAETDILNNENRDLLAKHPEHAGKISNALVKLAKADILTDENRDLIEKHPQHAEKISEALVQLTQEDILTNENRKRIDEDPENADLILLVHRTFNKS
;
A
#
# COMPACT_ATOMS: atom_id res chain seq x y z
N MET A 1 -1.59 -12.58 42.09
CA MET A 1 -0.97 -13.74 41.42
C MET A 1 -1.50 -13.76 40.00
N PHE A 2 -0.82 -13.06 39.09
CA PHE A 2 -1.14 -13.15 37.66
C PHE A 2 -0.52 -14.46 37.17
N ALA A 3 -1.37 -15.36 36.69
CA ALA A 3 -0.90 -16.55 35.99
C ALA A 3 0.02 -16.09 34.85
N GLN A 4 1.27 -16.55 34.89
CA GLN A 4 2.08 -16.63 33.68
C GLN A 4 1.26 -17.51 32.74
N SER A 5 0.54 -16.88 31.80
CA SER A 5 0.02 -17.60 30.65
C SER A 5 1.25 -18.20 29.99
N GLU A 6 1.41 -19.51 30.11
CA GLU A 6 2.25 -20.28 29.21
C GLU A 6 1.91 -19.78 27.82
N SER A 7 2.82 -18.98 27.25
CA SER A 7 2.71 -18.52 25.88
C SER A 7 2.92 -19.77 25.04
N GLU A 8 1.87 -20.56 24.89
CA GLU A 8 1.81 -21.69 23.96
C GLU A 8 2.46 -21.20 22.67
N SER A 9 3.53 -21.92 22.33
CA SER A 9 4.46 -21.73 21.23
C SER A 9 3.99 -20.67 20.23
N PHE A 10 4.75 -19.58 20.12
CA PHE A 10 4.72 -18.71 18.95
C PHE A 10 4.55 -19.57 17.70
N VAL A 11 3.33 -19.53 17.21
CA VAL A 11 2.76 -20.15 16.02
C VAL A 11 3.86 -20.63 15.08
N SER A 12 4.02 -21.95 14.94
CA SER A 12 5.08 -22.51 14.12
C SER A 12 4.77 -22.28 12.63
N PHE A 13 5.04 -21.08 12.12
CA PHE A 13 5.03 -20.77 10.68
C PHE A 13 6.11 -21.55 9.91
N HIS A 14 7.02 -22.16 10.66
CA HIS A 14 8.09 -23.00 10.19
C HIS A 14 8.23 -24.14 11.18
N SER A 15 8.49 -25.34 10.69
CA SER A 15 8.87 -26.46 11.52
C SER A 15 10.32 -26.82 11.27
N VAL A 16 10.98 -27.26 12.34
CA VAL A 16 12.20 -28.04 12.29
C VAL A 16 11.78 -29.46 12.65
N PRO A 17 11.23 -30.26 11.71
CA PRO A 17 10.44 -31.46 12.05
C PRO A 17 11.22 -32.52 12.83
N LYS A 18 12.56 -32.45 12.76
CA LYS A 18 13.47 -33.37 13.45
C LYS A 18 13.99 -32.82 14.79
N CYS A 19 13.51 -31.66 15.23
CA CYS A 19 13.89 -30.98 16.48
C CYS A 19 12.78 -29.99 16.88
N GLU A 20 11.67 -30.49 17.44
CA GLU A 20 10.47 -29.69 17.76
C GLU A 20 10.75 -28.59 18.80
N ASP A 21 11.70 -28.82 19.71
CA ASP A 21 12.15 -27.87 20.73
C ASP A 21 13.33 -27.00 20.26
N PHE A 22 13.60 -26.95 18.95
CA PHE A 22 14.72 -26.18 18.38
C PHE A 22 14.78 -24.74 18.91
N PHE A 23 13.64 -24.06 19.04
CA PHE A 23 13.59 -22.66 19.47
C PHE A 23 13.82 -22.44 20.98
N SER A 24 13.61 -23.46 21.82
CA SER A 24 13.90 -23.37 23.27
C SER A 24 15.32 -23.81 23.63
N ARG A 25 15.98 -24.63 22.80
CA ARG A 25 17.37 -25.09 23.03
C ARG A 25 18.42 -24.03 22.69
N GLU A 26 19.46 -23.90 23.49
CA GLU A 26 20.61 -23.04 23.14
C GLU A 26 21.47 -23.71 22.06
N LEU A 27 21.87 -22.95 21.03
CA LEU A 27 22.83 -23.42 20.03
C LEU A 27 24.24 -23.06 20.46
N ILE A 28 25.13 -24.05 20.49
CA ILE A 28 26.49 -23.90 21.01
C ILE A 28 27.49 -24.05 19.87
N LEU A 29 28.32 -23.03 19.67
CA LEU A 29 29.45 -23.10 18.76
C LEU A 29 30.52 -23.99 19.38
N THR A 30 30.91 -25.03 18.65
CA THR A 30 31.93 -25.97 19.15
C THR A 30 33.27 -25.26 19.37
N ASP A 31 34.05 -25.70 20.37
CA ASP A 31 35.36 -25.10 20.66
C ASP A 31 36.28 -25.13 19.45
N LYS A 32 36.22 -26.21 18.66
CA LYS A 32 36.98 -26.31 17.42
C LYS A 32 36.58 -25.24 16.41
N SER A 33 35.30 -24.90 16.33
CA SER A 33 34.82 -23.86 15.41
C SER A 33 35.22 -22.47 15.87
N LYS A 34 35.23 -22.20 17.17
CA LYS A 34 35.77 -20.96 17.75
C LYS A 34 37.24 -20.80 17.41
N GLU A 35 38.04 -21.85 17.64
CA GLU A 35 39.47 -21.90 17.31
C GLU A 35 39.71 -21.65 15.82
N LEU A 36 39.00 -22.37 14.93
CA LEU A 36 39.14 -22.22 13.49
C LEU A 36 38.74 -20.81 13.03
N PHE A 37 37.67 -20.23 13.59
CA PHE A 37 37.24 -18.88 13.27
C PHE A 37 38.26 -17.82 13.72
N GLU A 38 38.82 -17.97 14.92
CA GLU A 38 39.84 -17.08 15.45
C GLU A 38 41.13 -17.11 14.61
N LEU A 39 41.53 -18.30 14.17
CA LEU A 39 42.69 -18.53 13.30
C LEU A 39 42.47 -18.01 11.87
N GLY A 40 41.23 -17.91 11.40
CA GLY A 40 40.91 -17.37 10.09
C GLY A 40 41.48 -15.98 9.82
N SER A 41 42.04 -15.82 8.62
CA SER A 41 42.39 -14.51 8.07
C SER A 41 41.14 -13.68 7.76
N ASP A 42 41.32 -12.38 7.56
CA ASP A 42 40.25 -11.47 7.15
C ASP A 42 39.69 -11.90 5.79
N GLY A 43 38.37 -11.81 5.63
CA GLY A 43 37.71 -12.28 4.41
C GLY A 43 37.59 -13.81 4.28
N GLN A 44 38.09 -14.60 5.23
CA GLN A 44 37.96 -16.05 5.21
C GLN A 44 36.49 -16.50 5.16
N GLY A 45 36.16 -17.33 4.17
CA GLY A 45 34.86 -17.99 4.06
C GLY A 45 34.77 -19.23 4.95
N TYR A 46 33.58 -19.48 5.49
CA TYR A 46 33.26 -20.66 6.29
C TYR A 46 31.96 -21.31 5.80
N ILE A 47 31.95 -22.64 5.81
CA ILE A 47 30.73 -23.43 5.73
C ILE A 47 30.29 -23.75 7.14
N GLY A 48 29.08 -23.31 7.47
CA GLY A 48 28.42 -23.57 8.73
C GLY A 48 27.51 -24.79 8.65
N LEU A 49 27.55 -25.64 9.68
CA LEU A 49 26.60 -26.73 9.88
C LEU A 49 25.99 -26.65 11.28
N VAL A 50 24.67 -26.78 11.38
CA VAL A 50 23.96 -26.94 12.65
C VAL A 50 23.57 -28.40 12.80
N ASP A 51 24.13 -29.06 13.80
CA ASP A 51 23.72 -30.40 14.23
C ASP A 51 22.52 -30.29 15.16
N LEU A 52 21.33 -30.62 14.63
CA LEU A 52 20.07 -30.48 15.36
C LEU A 52 19.93 -31.49 16.51
N LYS A 53 20.63 -32.62 16.44
CA LYS A 53 20.61 -33.62 17.51
C LYS A 53 21.29 -33.05 18.76
N ASN A 54 22.46 -32.43 18.57
CA ASN A 54 23.29 -31.95 19.66
C ASN A 54 23.17 -30.43 19.92
N CYS A 55 22.43 -29.70 19.09
CA CYS A 55 22.39 -28.23 19.07
C CYS A 55 23.78 -27.58 18.97
N GLN A 56 24.64 -28.18 18.15
CA GLN A 56 25.99 -27.69 17.93
C GLN A 56 26.11 -26.97 16.59
N ILE A 57 26.86 -25.87 16.59
CA ILE A 57 27.26 -25.15 15.38
C ILE A 57 28.71 -25.51 15.08
N HIS A 58 28.96 -25.94 13.84
CA HIS A 58 30.26 -26.23 13.29
C HIS A 58 30.60 -25.22 12.21
N LEU A 59 31.81 -24.67 12.23
CA LEU A 59 32.36 -23.81 11.18
C LEU A 59 33.60 -24.48 10.61
N VAL A 60 33.59 -24.72 9.30
CA VAL A 60 34.72 -25.29 8.57
C VAL A 60 35.25 -24.24 7.59
N PRO A 61 36.53 -23.86 7.66
CA PRO A 61 37.15 -22.97 6.67
C PRO A 61 36.95 -23.51 5.26
N ALA A 62 36.50 -22.65 4.36
CA ALA A 62 36.23 -23.03 2.98
C ALA A 62 36.80 -22.01 2.01
N PHE A 63 37.39 -22.53 0.94
CA PHE A 63 38.10 -21.77 -0.08
C PHE A 63 37.48 -22.02 -1.44
N ASN A 64 37.47 -20.98 -2.27
CA ASN A 64 37.07 -21.12 -3.66
C ASN A 64 38.28 -21.67 -4.45
N LYS A 65 38.05 -22.60 -5.38
CA LYS A 65 39.13 -23.04 -6.27
C LYS A 65 39.65 -21.82 -7.06
N ASN A 66 40.97 -21.61 -7.02
CA ASN A 66 41.66 -20.50 -7.70
C ASN A 66 41.17 -19.12 -7.24
N ASP A 67 40.86 -18.95 -5.97
CA ASP A 67 40.39 -17.65 -5.43
C ASP A 67 41.50 -16.65 -5.16
N GLY A 68 42.74 -17.02 -5.50
CA GLY A 68 43.88 -16.16 -5.30
C GLY A 68 44.20 -15.93 -3.84
N LEU A 69 43.73 -16.76 -2.91
CA LEU A 69 44.11 -16.74 -1.49
C LEU A 69 45.12 -17.85 -1.18
N VAL A 70 45.96 -17.63 -0.16
CA VAL A 70 46.79 -18.70 0.41
C VAL A 70 45.89 -19.45 1.40
N HIS A 71 45.71 -20.76 1.21
CA HIS A 71 44.85 -21.58 2.08
C HIS A 71 45.53 -21.88 3.43
N VAL A 72 45.85 -20.82 4.17
CA VAL A 72 46.54 -20.82 5.46
C VAL A 72 45.80 -19.89 6.43
N ASP A 73 46.03 -20.10 7.72
CA ASP A 73 45.51 -19.26 8.78
C ASP A 73 46.22 -17.89 8.83
N LYS A 74 45.79 -17.04 9.77
CA LYS A 74 46.34 -15.70 9.99
C LYS A 74 47.83 -15.69 10.35
N ASN A 75 48.42 -16.85 10.66
CA ASN A 75 49.83 -17.03 10.98
C ASN A 75 50.61 -17.77 9.88
N GLY A 76 50.01 -17.99 8.70
CA GLY A 76 50.65 -18.69 7.58
C GLY A 76 50.68 -20.21 7.70
N LYS A 77 50.00 -20.81 8.70
CA LYS A 77 49.93 -22.27 8.87
C LYS A 77 48.73 -22.85 8.14
N ARG A 78 48.89 -24.01 7.49
CA ARG A 78 47.76 -24.69 6.85
C ARG A 78 46.72 -25.12 7.88
N PHE A 79 45.45 -24.91 7.55
CA PHE A 79 44.34 -25.46 8.33
C PHE A 79 44.42 -26.98 8.39
N THR A 80 44.14 -27.55 9.56
CA THR A 80 44.08 -29.01 9.77
C THR A 80 42.84 -29.62 9.13
N GLN A 81 41.77 -28.84 9.01
CA GLN A 81 40.51 -29.20 8.35
C GLN A 81 40.03 -28.00 7.55
N TRP A 82 39.84 -28.17 6.25
CA TRP A 82 39.32 -27.14 5.36
C TRP A 82 38.70 -27.78 4.11
N LEU A 83 37.95 -26.97 3.37
CA LEU A 83 37.25 -27.40 2.18
C LEU A 83 37.68 -26.58 0.97
N GLN A 84 37.85 -27.24 -0.18
CA GLN A 84 37.98 -26.57 -1.46
C GLN A 84 36.71 -26.75 -2.26
N SER A 85 36.07 -25.65 -2.60
CA SER A 85 34.92 -25.68 -3.49
C SER A 85 35.36 -25.70 -4.94
N ILE A 86 34.98 -26.74 -5.68
CA ILE A 86 35.14 -26.80 -7.14
C ILE A 86 34.19 -25.79 -7.81
N GLN A 87 32.99 -25.63 -7.23
CA GLN A 87 32.04 -24.58 -7.59
C GLN A 87 32.27 -23.34 -6.74
N GLN A 88 31.58 -22.24 -7.00
CA GLN A 88 31.76 -21.03 -6.22
C GLN A 88 31.03 -21.16 -4.87
N LEU A 89 31.61 -20.65 -3.79
CA LEU A 89 31.02 -20.59 -2.47
C LEU A 89 29.72 -19.76 -2.54
N GLY A 90 28.60 -20.46 -2.40
CA GLY A 90 27.24 -19.95 -2.56
C GLY A 90 26.61 -20.14 -3.94
N GLY A 91 27.20 -20.96 -4.83
CA GLY A 91 26.51 -21.59 -5.97
C GLY A 91 25.69 -22.82 -5.54
N ASN A 92 25.58 -23.87 -6.38
CA ASN A 92 24.97 -25.16 -6.00
C ASN A 92 25.86 -25.94 -4.99
N THR A 93 26.15 -25.35 -3.83
CA THR A 93 27.08 -25.82 -2.79
C THR A 93 26.51 -26.93 -1.90
N GLY A 94 25.47 -27.65 -2.35
CA GLY A 94 25.01 -28.85 -1.65
C GLY A 94 26.16 -29.83 -1.38
N ASP A 95 27.12 -29.91 -2.30
CA ASP A 95 28.32 -30.72 -2.19
C ASP A 95 29.24 -30.28 -1.04
N LEU A 96 29.36 -28.98 -0.78
CA LEU A 96 30.23 -28.49 0.30
C LEU A 96 29.71 -28.84 1.67
N HIS A 97 28.41 -28.74 1.89
CA HIS A 97 27.83 -29.14 3.18
C HIS A 97 27.97 -30.65 3.42
N MET A 98 27.83 -31.46 2.37
CA MET A 98 28.09 -32.89 2.45
C MET A 98 29.56 -33.19 2.74
N GLN A 99 30.48 -32.47 2.12
CA GLN A 99 31.92 -32.60 2.41
C GLN A 99 32.25 -32.13 3.84
N SER A 100 31.69 -31.00 4.30
CA SER A 100 31.78 -30.55 5.69
C SER A 100 31.30 -31.63 6.64
N ALA A 101 30.12 -32.20 6.37
CA ALA A 101 29.57 -33.28 7.18
C ALA A 101 30.51 -34.50 7.19
N SER A 102 31.10 -34.87 6.06
CA SER A 102 32.08 -35.96 6.00
C SER A 102 33.35 -35.68 6.81
N ILE A 103 33.94 -34.47 6.69
CA ILE A 103 35.15 -34.08 7.44
C ILE A 103 34.89 -34.09 8.94
N LEU A 104 33.69 -33.64 9.34
CA LEU A 104 33.25 -33.61 10.74
C LEU A 104 32.71 -34.96 11.23
N GLN A 105 32.68 -36.00 10.39
CA GLN A 105 32.12 -37.31 10.69
C GLN A 105 30.63 -37.26 11.11
N LEU A 106 29.87 -36.36 10.49
CA LEU A 106 28.42 -36.15 10.63
C LEU A 106 27.62 -36.67 9.43
N GLY A 107 28.24 -37.46 8.55
CA GLY A 107 27.60 -37.93 7.31
C GLY A 107 26.32 -38.75 7.55
N ASP A 108 26.23 -39.44 8.70
CA ASP A 108 25.07 -40.18 9.16
C ASP A 108 23.88 -39.27 9.53
N LYS A 109 24.10 -37.97 9.72
CA LYS A 109 23.05 -36.97 10.05
C LYS A 109 22.58 -36.19 8.82
N ALA A 110 23.30 -36.32 7.72
CA ALA A 110 23.06 -35.61 6.47
C ALA A 110 21.94 -36.25 5.61
N GLY A 111 21.62 -35.60 4.50
CA GLY A 111 20.66 -36.03 3.50
C GLY A 111 19.25 -36.18 4.07
N ALA A 112 18.62 -37.32 3.76
CA ALA A 112 17.24 -37.62 4.13
C ALA A 112 17.01 -37.71 5.66
N ASN A 113 18.07 -37.83 6.47
CA ASN A 113 17.94 -37.81 7.93
C ASN A 113 17.55 -36.42 8.44
N GLY A 114 17.86 -35.35 7.70
CA GLY A 114 17.37 -34.00 7.98
C GLY A 114 17.84 -33.44 9.33
N LEU A 115 18.95 -33.93 9.88
CA LEU A 115 19.49 -33.50 11.17
C LEU A 115 20.56 -32.41 11.04
N LEU A 116 20.88 -31.97 9.82
CA LEU A 116 21.88 -30.94 9.55
C LEU A 116 21.30 -29.76 8.77
N MET A 117 21.47 -28.55 9.30
CA MET A 117 21.23 -27.31 8.54
C MET A 117 22.54 -26.73 8.07
N GLY A 118 22.58 -26.16 6.86
CA GLY A 118 23.77 -25.55 6.30
C GLY A 118 23.60 -24.06 6.01
N PHE A 119 24.67 -23.29 6.23
CA PHE A 119 24.75 -21.86 5.96
C PHE A 119 26.19 -21.48 5.60
N GLY A 120 26.40 -20.25 5.11
CA GLY A 120 27.71 -19.70 4.82
C GLY A 120 27.91 -18.35 5.52
N LEU A 121 29.14 -18.09 5.97
CA LEU A 121 29.53 -16.79 6.51
C LEU A 121 30.95 -16.46 6.07
N TRP A 122 31.25 -15.18 5.94
CA TRP A 122 32.59 -14.68 5.70
C TRP A 122 32.99 -13.76 6.84
N LYS A 123 34.13 -14.08 7.44
CA LYS A 123 34.79 -13.23 8.41
C LYS A 123 35.09 -11.89 7.75
N GLY A 124 34.80 -10.81 8.46
CA GLY A 124 35.07 -9.49 7.92
C GLY A 124 36.54 -9.10 7.99
N GLY A 125 36.80 -7.80 7.85
CA GLY A 125 38.14 -7.25 7.66
C GLY A 125 38.60 -7.22 6.20
N ILE A 126 39.88 -6.87 6.01
CA ILE A 126 40.48 -6.71 4.68
C ILE A 126 41.02 -8.05 4.20
N GLY A 127 40.20 -8.75 3.43
CA GLY A 127 40.64 -9.85 2.57
C GLY A 127 41.08 -9.30 1.22
N VAL A 128 42.29 -9.68 0.78
CA VAL A 128 42.86 -9.30 -0.51
C VAL A 128 43.07 -10.54 -1.37
N LYS A 129 42.43 -10.59 -2.54
CA LYS A 129 42.65 -11.66 -3.51
C LYS A 129 43.72 -11.26 -4.51
N PHE A 130 44.73 -12.10 -4.67
CA PHE A 130 45.82 -11.88 -5.62
C PHE A 130 45.53 -12.67 -6.89
N LEU A 131 45.23 -11.96 -7.98
CA LEU A 131 44.70 -12.56 -9.20
C LEU A 131 45.53 -12.18 -10.44
N SER A 132 45.82 -13.15 -11.30
CA SER A 132 46.41 -12.92 -12.63
C SER A 132 45.38 -12.33 -13.60
N GLU A 133 44.10 -12.67 -13.40
CA GLU A 133 43.02 -12.29 -14.30
C GLU A 133 41.75 -12.03 -13.49
N MET A 134 40.94 -11.08 -13.95
CA MET A 134 39.64 -10.84 -13.35
C MET A 134 38.74 -12.05 -13.54
N PRO A 135 37.98 -12.48 -12.52
CA PRO A 135 37.09 -13.61 -12.68
C PRO A 135 36.02 -13.31 -13.74
N GLU A 136 35.81 -14.22 -14.69
CA GLU A 136 34.85 -14.06 -15.80
C GLU A 136 33.41 -13.77 -15.37
N SER A 137 33.08 -14.01 -14.10
CA SER A 137 31.75 -13.82 -13.53
C SER A 137 31.82 -13.05 -12.22
N SER A 138 30.99 -12.00 -12.11
CA SER A 138 30.78 -11.25 -10.85
C SER A 138 30.26 -12.12 -9.71
N LEU A 139 29.75 -13.33 -10.00
CA LEU A 139 29.38 -14.33 -9.00
C LEU A 139 30.56 -14.73 -8.09
N ARG A 140 31.80 -14.63 -8.57
CA ARG A 140 33.03 -14.98 -7.84
C ARG A 140 33.51 -13.91 -6.87
N LEU A 141 32.93 -12.72 -6.97
CA LEU A 141 33.31 -11.56 -6.18
C LEU A 141 32.50 -11.54 -4.88
N ILE A 142 33.20 -11.46 -3.75
CA ILE A 142 32.57 -11.31 -2.45
C ILE A 142 32.43 -9.81 -2.17
N PRO A 143 31.25 -9.30 -1.79
CA PRO A 143 31.10 -7.90 -1.39
C PRO A 143 32.09 -7.47 -0.30
N ASN A 144 32.54 -6.22 -0.38
CA ASN A 144 33.53 -5.63 0.52
C ASN A 144 34.85 -6.44 0.54
N GLU A 145 35.36 -6.75 -0.64
CA GLU A 145 36.62 -7.45 -0.82
C GLU A 145 37.54 -6.64 -1.73
N TYR A 146 38.84 -6.74 -1.49
CA TYR A 146 39.84 -6.11 -2.34
C TYR A 146 40.46 -7.15 -3.27
N LEU A 147 40.68 -6.75 -4.51
CA LEU A 147 41.35 -7.56 -5.51
C LEU A 147 42.63 -6.84 -5.91
N LEU A 148 43.76 -7.53 -5.83
CA LEU A 148 45.01 -7.07 -6.38
C LEU A 148 45.29 -7.86 -7.66
N VAL A 149 45.06 -7.22 -8.79
CA VAL A 149 45.10 -7.85 -10.11
C VAL A 149 46.39 -7.45 -10.82
N LYS A 150 47.14 -8.43 -11.33
CA LYS A 150 48.36 -8.17 -12.12
C LYS A 150 48.05 -8.28 -13.60
N ASN A 151 48.24 -7.21 -14.35
CA ASN A 151 48.08 -7.23 -15.80
C ASN A 151 49.20 -8.05 -16.45
N ASN A 152 48.84 -9.11 -17.17
CA ASN A 152 49.82 -10.01 -17.80
C ASN A 152 50.66 -9.33 -18.89
N ASN A 153 50.17 -8.26 -19.53
CA ASN A 153 50.84 -7.63 -20.67
C ASN A 153 51.97 -6.69 -20.25
N ASP A 154 51.72 -5.84 -19.26
CA ASP A 154 52.66 -4.80 -18.81
C ASP A 154 53.21 -5.06 -17.39
N GLN A 155 52.79 -6.15 -16.75
CA GLN A 155 53.17 -6.54 -15.40
C GLN A 155 52.78 -5.51 -14.32
N THR A 156 51.88 -4.58 -14.64
CA THR A 156 51.38 -3.58 -13.68
C THR A 156 50.34 -4.19 -12.75
N TRP A 157 50.28 -3.68 -11.51
CA TRP A 157 49.29 -4.08 -10.53
C TRP A 157 48.16 -3.05 -10.47
N GLN A 158 46.94 -3.54 -10.25
CA GLN A 158 45.76 -2.71 -10.03
C GLN A 158 45.06 -3.18 -8.76
N LEU A 159 44.78 -2.24 -7.85
CA LEU A 159 43.92 -2.49 -6.70
C LEU A 159 42.47 -2.18 -7.11
N MET A 160 41.57 -3.12 -6.85
CA MET A 160 40.15 -2.97 -7.09
C MET A 160 39.37 -3.29 -5.82
N TYR A 161 38.21 -2.67 -5.66
CA TYR A 161 37.26 -2.93 -4.59
C TYR A 161 35.96 -3.50 -5.14
N VAL A 162 35.45 -4.54 -4.50
CA VAL A 162 34.17 -5.17 -4.82
C VAL A 162 33.08 -4.53 -3.99
N ASN A 163 32.19 -3.77 -4.63
CA ASN A 163 31.07 -3.14 -3.93
C ASN A 163 29.94 -4.14 -3.60
N GLN A 164 28.88 -3.66 -2.94
CA GLN A 164 27.73 -4.49 -2.51
C GLN A 164 26.95 -5.13 -3.66
N LYS A 165 27.04 -4.58 -4.88
CA LYS A 165 26.44 -5.16 -6.09
C LYS A 165 27.38 -6.11 -6.81
N ARG A 166 28.57 -6.36 -6.25
CA ARG A 166 29.66 -7.14 -6.84
C ARG A 166 30.22 -6.52 -8.13
N GLU A 167 30.14 -5.20 -8.24
CA GLU A 167 30.84 -4.44 -9.28
C GLU A 167 32.23 -4.06 -8.73
N THR A 168 33.21 -3.96 -9.62
CA THR A 168 34.58 -3.60 -9.24
C THR A 168 34.89 -2.15 -9.54
N GLU A 169 35.49 -1.47 -8.57
CA GLU A 169 35.94 -0.09 -8.68
C GLU A 169 37.45 -0.04 -8.51
N ILE A 170 38.17 0.66 -9.40
CA ILE A 170 39.62 0.81 -9.29
C ILE A 170 39.93 1.82 -8.19
N ILE A 171 40.84 1.45 -7.29
CA ILE A 171 41.35 2.32 -6.23
C ILE A 171 42.75 2.78 -6.62
N SER A 172 42.99 4.10 -6.55
CA SER A 172 44.31 4.68 -6.72
C SER A 172 45.22 4.21 -5.59
N MET A 173 46.27 3.46 -5.92
CA MET A 173 47.20 2.92 -4.91
C MET A 173 48.02 4.04 -4.26
N GLU A 174 48.17 5.18 -4.95
CA GLU A 174 48.85 6.39 -4.48
C GLU A 174 48.15 7.01 -3.26
N THR A 175 46.85 6.76 -3.08
CA THR A 175 46.10 7.26 -1.91
C THR A 175 46.31 6.40 -0.66
N ILE A 176 47.05 5.30 -0.74
CA ILE A 176 47.28 4.35 0.35
C ILE A 176 48.78 4.34 0.69
N PRO A 177 49.21 5.05 1.74
CA PRO A 177 50.62 5.16 2.09
C PRO A 177 51.30 3.80 2.28
N GLY A 178 52.43 3.56 1.61
CA GLY A 178 53.21 2.33 1.72
C GLY A 178 52.78 1.19 0.78
N LEU A 179 51.65 1.34 0.07
CA LEU A 179 51.11 0.23 -0.74
C LEU A 179 51.96 -0.06 -1.97
N ILE A 180 52.40 0.99 -2.67
CA ILE A 180 53.24 0.85 -3.86
C ILE A 180 54.59 0.22 -3.49
N GLU A 181 55.18 0.63 -2.36
CA GLU A 181 56.41 0.06 -1.84
C GLU A 181 56.27 -1.42 -1.50
N ALA A 182 55.16 -1.83 -0.86
CA ALA A 182 54.86 -3.22 -0.55
C ALA A 182 54.66 -4.06 -1.83
N ILE A 183 53.94 -3.53 -2.82
CA ILE A 183 53.71 -4.21 -4.11
C ILE A 183 55.01 -4.37 -4.89
N ASN A 184 55.89 -3.37 -4.89
CA ASN A 184 57.19 -3.43 -5.58
C ASN A 184 58.15 -4.49 -5.00
N LYS A 185 57.89 -4.98 -3.77
CA LYS A 185 58.64 -6.09 -3.17
C LYS A 185 58.16 -7.46 -3.63
N LEU A 186 56.98 -7.55 -4.27
CA LEU A 186 56.46 -8.81 -4.79
C LEU A 186 57.35 -9.34 -5.94
N PRO A 187 57.62 -10.66 -6.00
CA PRO A 187 58.44 -11.23 -7.05
C PRO A 187 57.75 -11.12 -8.42
N ASN A 188 58.36 -10.39 -9.36
CA ASN A 188 57.83 -10.23 -10.72
C ASN A 188 57.71 -11.55 -11.51
N THR A 189 58.48 -12.57 -11.15
CA THR A 189 58.52 -13.86 -11.84
C THR A 189 57.37 -14.81 -11.48
N LYS A 190 56.64 -14.53 -10.39
CA LYS A 190 55.51 -15.36 -9.96
C LYS A 190 54.20 -14.79 -10.46
N LYS A 191 53.24 -15.68 -10.73
CA LYS A 191 51.84 -15.30 -10.83
C LYS A 191 51.33 -14.87 -9.44
N PRO A 192 50.39 -13.92 -9.35
CA PRO A 192 49.74 -13.51 -8.11
C PRO A 192 49.29 -14.68 -7.22
N GLU A 193 48.69 -15.71 -7.82
CA GLU A 193 48.19 -16.89 -7.09
C GLU A 193 49.31 -17.77 -6.53
N GLN A 194 50.54 -17.64 -7.05
CA GLN A 194 51.73 -18.38 -6.61
C GLN A 194 52.49 -17.67 -5.49
N LEU A 195 52.11 -16.44 -5.13
CA LEU A 195 52.70 -15.72 -4.01
C LEU A 195 52.44 -16.49 -2.70
N ASN A 196 53.46 -16.61 -1.86
CA ASN A 196 53.34 -17.25 -0.55
C ASN A 196 52.75 -16.28 0.49
N TYR A 197 52.56 -16.77 1.72
CA TYR A 197 51.97 -15.98 2.81
C TYR A 197 52.79 -14.73 3.15
N GLU A 198 54.10 -14.85 3.35
CA GLU A 198 54.95 -13.70 3.73
C GLU A 198 55.01 -12.63 2.63
N GLU A 199 55.02 -13.04 1.36
CA GLU A 199 55.00 -12.13 0.22
C GLU A 199 53.71 -11.28 0.19
N ARG A 200 52.56 -11.87 0.53
CA ARG A 200 51.27 -11.17 0.51
C ARG A 200 51.00 -10.37 1.77
N ARG A 201 51.49 -10.86 2.91
CA ARG A 201 51.23 -10.31 4.24
C ARG A 201 51.58 -8.83 4.32
N GLU A 202 52.68 -8.40 3.70
CA GLU A 202 53.07 -6.99 3.72
C GLU A 202 52.02 -6.08 3.05
N VAL A 203 51.50 -6.48 1.88
CA VAL A 203 50.44 -5.75 1.17
C VAL A 203 49.14 -5.75 1.96
N GLU A 204 48.74 -6.91 2.49
CA GLU A 204 47.54 -7.02 3.33
C GLU A 204 47.64 -6.17 4.59
N GLN A 205 48.80 -6.13 5.23
CA GLN A 205 49.05 -5.33 6.43
C GLN A 205 48.94 -3.83 6.13
N VAL A 206 49.55 -3.36 5.02
CA VAL A 206 49.40 -1.96 4.59
C VAL A 206 47.94 -1.59 4.38
N LEU A 207 47.17 -2.47 3.73
CA LEU A 207 45.74 -2.21 3.53
C LEU A 207 44.97 -2.20 4.85
N ARG A 208 45.25 -3.12 5.78
CA ARG A 208 44.68 -3.16 7.14
C ARG A 208 44.98 -1.90 7.95
N ASP A 209 46.18 -1.36 7.83
CA ASP A 209 46.61 -0.17 8.58
C ASP A 209 46.10 1.14 7.95
N SER A 210 45.63 1.09 6.71
CA SER A 210 45.04 2.23 6.00
C SER A 210 43.64 2.58 6.52
N ASP A 211 43.10 3.73 6.07
CA ASP A 211 41.72 4.13 6.39
C ASP A 211 40.68 3.11 5.90
N LEU A 212 41.01 2.32 4.88
CA LEU A 212 40.17 1.23 4.38
C LEU A 212 39.96 0.13 5.42
N GLY A 213 40.95 -0.11 6.30
CA GLY A 213 40.91 -1.17 7.31
C GLY A 213 40.15 -0.82 8.58
N LYS A 214 39.77 0.46 8.73
CA LYS A 214 39.08 0.96 9.92
C LYS A 214 37.60 0.57 9.98
N GLU A 215 36.98 0.25 8.84
CA GLU A 215 35.58 -0.24 8.77
C GLU A 215 35.46 -1.76 9.03
N ASN A 216 36.18 -2.27 10.03
CA ASN A 216 36.27 -3.72 10.25
C ASN A 216 35.03 -4.27 10.98
N LYS A 217 33.98 -4.57 10.22
CA LYS A 217 32.88 -5.42 10.71
C LYS A 217 33.41 -6.83 10.92
N ALA A 218 33.08 -7.50 12.03
CA ALA A 218 33.57 -8.86 12.29
C ALA A 218 32.99 -9.93 11.32
N ILE A 219 31.85 -9.64 10.67
CA ILE A 219 31.30 -10.40 9.55
C ILE A 219 31.01 -9.42 8.42
N LYS A 220 31.39 -9.78 7.18
CA LYS A 220 31.11 -8.93 6.00
C LYS A 220 30.05 -9.49 5.07
N PHE A 221 29.78 -10.79 5.14
CA PHE A 221 28.87 -11.44 4.21
C PHE A 221 28.27 -12.73 4.79
N LEU A 222 26.98 -12.95 4.55
CA LEU A 222 26.20 -14.06 5.08
C LEU A 222 25.35 -14.70 3.98
N LYS A 223 25.21 -16.03 4.02
CA LYS A 223 24.32 -16.81 3.15
C LYS A 223 23.55 -17.85 3.95
N ASN A 224 22.22 -17.88 3.82
CA ASN A 224 21.40 -18.99 4.32
C ASN A 224 21.09 -20.05 3.23
N ARG A 225 21.46 -19.76 1.97
CA ARG A 225 21.08 -20.52 0.77
C ARG A 225 22.24 -21.34 0.22
N SER A 226 22.73 -22.31 0.98
CA SER A 226 23.93 -23.05 0.55
C SER A 226 23.76 -24.57 0.64
N SER A 227 22.64 -25.10 1.14
CA SER A 227 22.55 -26.53 1.45
C SER A 227 21.33 -27.23 0.87
N SER A 228 21.56 -28.30 0.11
CA SER A 228 20.54 -29.34 -0.14
C SER A 228 20.10 -30.03 1.15
N GLN A 229 20.80 -29.81 2.28
CA GLN A 229 20.40 -30.33 3.58
C GLN A 229 19.21 -29.57 4.16
N ASN A 230 19.10 -28.27 3.89
CA ASN A 230 18.07 -27.40 4.48
C ASN A 230 16.64 -27.87 4.13
N MET A 231 16.43 -28.38 2.92
CA MET A 231 15.13 -28.89 2.48
C MET A 231 14.65 -30.12 3.26
N PHE A 232 15.54 -30.81 3.97
CA PHE A 232 15.22 -31.96 4.82
C PHE A 232 15.11 -31.59 6.30
N SER A 233 15.74 -30.48 6.71
CA SER A 233 15.79 -30.03 8.10
C SER A 233 14.74 -28.99 8.46
N CYS A 234 14.33 -28.16 7.50
CA CYS A 234 13.33 -27.12 7.68
C CYS A 234 12.18 -27.33 6.72
N ALA A 235 10.97 -27.05 7.17
CA ALA A 235 9.80 -26.96 6.30
C ALA A 235 9.09 -25.62 6.50
N TYR A 236 8.84 -24.94 5.38
CA TYR A 236 7.98 -23.77 5.33
C TYR A 236 6.52 -24.19 5.41
N ASP A 237 5.69 -23.40 6.11
CA ASP A 237 4.23 -23.51 6.04
C ASP A 237 3.79 -23.46 4.56
N PRO A 238 3.00 -24.43 4.08
CA PRO A 238 2.46 -24.41 2.71
C PRO A 238 1.76 -23.09 2.36
N ILE A 239 1.06 -22.47 3.32
CA ILE A 239 0.37 -21.19 3.12
C ILE A 239 1.36 -20.05 2.92
N TYR A 240 2.48 -20.06 3.65
CA TYR A 240 3.55 -19.09 3.41
C TYR A 240 4.14 -19.24 2.01
N THR A 241 4.28 -20.45 1.49
CA THR A 241 4.76 -20.65 0.10
C THR A 241 3.83 -19.97 -0.91
N VAL A 242 2.51 -20.01 -0.68
CA VAL A 242 1.53 -19.27 -1.49
C VAL A 242 1.73 -17.77 -1.34
N PHE A 243 1.82 -17.26 -0.11
CA PHE A 243 2.06 -15.84 0.17
C PHE A 243 3.33 -15.33 -0.53
N PHE A 244 4.45 -16.03 -0.33
CA PHE A 244 5.74 -15.71 -0.90
C PHE A 244 5.66 -15.61 -2.43
N ASN A 245 5.10 -16.63 -3.09
CA ASN A 245 4.96 -16.64 -4.55
C ASN A 245 4.09 -15.46 -5.05
N ASN A 246 3.03 -15.11 -4.32
CA ASN A 246 2.14 -13.99 -4.65
C ASN A 246 2.76 -12.62 -4.33
N SER A 247 3.76 -12.56 -3.43
CA SER A 247 4.54 -11.35 -3.13
C SER A 247 5.61 -11.04 -4.18
N LEU A 248 6.04 -12.01 -4.98
CA LEU A 248 7.04 -11.79 -6.02
C LEU A 248 6.47 -10.93 -7.16
N THR A 249 7.28 -10.03 -7.70
CA THR A 249 6.94 -9.30 -8.93
C THR A 249 6.93 -10.25 -10.14
N ALA A 250 6.09 -9.97 -11.14
CA ALA A 250 5.94 -10.81 -12.34
C ALA A 250 7.30 -11.14 -12.99
N GLY A 251 7.51 -12.41 -13.34
CA GLY A 251 8.68 -12.87 -14.11
C GLY A 251 9.73 -13.71 -13.36
N HIS A 252 9.61 -13.90 -12.04
CA HIS A 252 10.65 -14.62 -11.28
C HIS A 252 10.20 -15.84 -10.46
N GLY A 253 8.91 -16.23 -10.51
CA GLY A 253 8.32 -17.22 -9.59
C GLY A 253 9.09 -18.54 -9.44
N SER A 254 9.41 -19.24 -10.54
CA SER A 254 9.92 -20.62 -10.47
C SER A 254 11.32 -20.74 -9.83
N ALA A 255 12.23 -19.81 -10.14
CA ALA A 255 13.58 -19.83 -9.58
C ALA A 255 13.61 -19.50 -8.08
N HIS A 256 12.72 -18.61 -7.63
CA HIS A 256 12.60 -18.25 -6.22
C HIS A 256 11.88 -19.33 -5.41
N SER A 257 10.86 -20.01 -5.95
CA SER A 257 10.19 -21.11 -5.21
C SER A 257 11.14 -22.27 -4.91
N LEU A 258 12.04 -22.62 -5.84
CA LEU A 258 13.06 -23.65 -5.59
C LEU A 258 14.11 -23.16 -4.59
N ALA A 259 14.48 -21.88 -4.65
CA ALA A 259 15.42 -21.28 -3.72
C ALA A 259 14.89 -21.28 -2.29
N LEU A 260 13.61 -20.94 -2.10
CA LEU A 260 12.96 -20.92 -0.80
C LEU A 260 13.09 -22.27 -0.08
N ARG A 261 12.93 -23.39 -0.80
CA ARG A 261 13.10 -24.74 -0.21
C ARG A 261 14.50 -25.05 0.31
N ARG A 262 15.52 -24.30 -0.14
CA ARG A 262 16.93 -24.48 0.25
C ARG A 262 17.40 -23.41 1.23
N GLU A 263 16.55 -22.44 1.53
CA GLU A 263 16.83 -21.35 2.46
C GLU A 263 16.42 -21.77 3.88
N LEU A 264 17.11 -21.20 4.86
CA LEU A 264 16.70 -21.30 6.25
C LEU A 264 15.64 -20.24 6.51
N PRO A 265 14.50 -20.60 7.14
CA PRO A 265 13.53 -19.63 7.63
C PRO A 265 14.20 -18.54 8.45
N LEU A 266 13.76 -17.28 8.31
CA LEU A 266 14.30 -16.13 9.00
C LEU A 266 14.44 -16.36 10.52
N PRO A 267 13.46 -16.92 11.26
CA PRO A 267 13.64 -17.18 12.70
C PRO A 267 14.75 -18.18 13.00
N VAL A 268 14.90 -19.21 12.17
CA VAL A 268 15.95 -20.22 12.30
C VAL A 268 17.31 -19.57 12.02
N PHE A 269 17.39 -18.81 10.94
CA PHE A 269 18.63 -18.16 10.53
C PHE A 269 19.08 -17.08 11.53
N GLN A 270 18.14 -16.26 12.02
CA GLN A 270 18.38 -15.27 13.07
C GLN A 270 18.89 -15.95 14.33
N LYS A 271 18.27 -17.05 14.78
CA LYS A 271 18.73 -17.79 15.96
C LYS A 271 20.17 -18.32 15.83
N ILE A 272 20.54 -18.82 14.66
CA ILE A 272 21.91 -19.28 14.38
C ILE A 272 22.87 -18.09 14.47
N MET A 273 22.55 -16.97 13.82
CA MET A 273 23.42 -15.79 13.81
C MET A 273 23.53 -15.12 15.18
N ASP A 274 22.46 -15.05 15.96
CA ASP A 274 22.49 -14.55 17.35
C ASP A 274 23.41 -15.41 18.22
N SER A 275 23.35 -16.73 18.04
CA SER A 275 24.18 -17.68 18.80
C SER A 275 25.67 -17.55 18.44
N ILE A 276 25.99 -17.34 17.16
CA ILE A 276 27.35 -17.07 16.68
C ILE A 276 27.83 -15.70 17.18
N GLY A 277 26.98 -14.68 17.06
CA GLY A 277 27.24 -13.32 17.51
C GLY A 277 27.64 -13.27 18.97
N LYS A 278 26.81 -13.87 19.83
CA LYS A 278 27.07 -13.98 21.26
C LYS A 278 28.36 -14.73 21.59
N GLN A 279 28.66 -15.83 20.90
CA GLN A 279 29.79 -16.72 21.27
C GLN A 279 31.13 -16.31 20.66
N LEU A 280 31.13 -15.47 19.64
CA LEU A 280 32.34 -14.92 19.01
C LEU A 280 32.51 -13.41 19.28
N ASP A 281 31.66 -12.82 20.12
CA ASP A 281 31.64 -11.38 20.44
C ASP A 281 31.51 -10.50 19.17
N ILE A 282 30.57 -10.86 18.30
CA ILE A 282 30.29 -10.19 17.03
C ILE A 282 28.97 -9.42 17.16
N THR A 283 29.02 -8.11 16.92
CA THR A 283 27.85 -7.22 16.89
C THR A 283 27.34 -7.01 15.45
N GLY A 284 26.12 -6.48 15.29
CA GLY A 284 25.56 -6.17 13.97
C GLY A 284 24.94 -7.36 13.24
N LEU A 285 24.67 -8.46 13.96
CA LEU A 285 23.95 -9.63 13.44
C LEU A 285 22.46 -9.61 13.76
N GLU A 286 22.02 -8.63 14.54
CA GLU A 286 20.63 -8.31 14.80
C GLU A 286 19.88 -7.90 13.51
N ARG A 287 18.64 -8.38 13.35
CA ARG A 287 17.71 -8.01 12.26
C ARG A 287 18.25 -8.31 10.85
N LEU A 288 18.51 -9.58 10.57
CA LEU A 288 19.08 -10.03 9.29
C LEU A 288 18.32 -9.57 8.05
N GLN A 289 17.00 -9.39 8.12
CA GLN A 289 16.18 -8.90 7.00
C GLN A 289 16.52 -7.46 6.55
N GLU A 290 17.15 -6.67 7.42
CA GLU A 290 17.62 -5.31 7.17
C GLU A 290 19.15 -5.23 7.04
N SER A 291 19.84 -6.34 7.31
CA SER A 291 21.30 -6.34 7.40
C SER A 291 21.95 -6.15 6.02
N PRO A 292 22.93 -5.24 5.90
CA PRO A 292 23.72 -5.10 4.67
C PRO A 292 24.68 -6.28 4.46
N LEU A 293 24.79 -7.19 5.42
CA LEU A 293 25.62 -8.40 5.31
C LEU A 293 24.96 -9.48 4.43
N ILE A 294 23.66 -9.34 4.14
CA ILE A 294 22.89 -10.25 3.31
C ILE A 294 22.85 -9.71 1.87
N PRO A 295 23.22 -10.53 0.85
CA PRO A 295 23.18 -10.10 -0.53
C PRO A 295 21.75 -9.78 -0.98
N ASP A 296 21.63 -8.76 -1.81
CA ASP A 296 20.38 -8.38 -2.50
C ASP A 296 20.53 -8.40 -4.02
N ASP A 297 21.64 -8.97 -4.50
CA ASP A 297 21.90 -9.11 -5.92
C ASP A 297 21.06 -10.26 -6.53
N THR A 298 20.86 -10.22 -7.85
CA THR A 298 20.12 -11.26 -8.59
C THR A 298 20.83 -12.61 -8.56
N ASN A 299 22.14 -12.59 -8.30
CA ASN A 299 23.01 -13.75 -8.27
C ASN A 299 22.73 -14.64 -7.04
N ASP A 300 22.35 -14.04 -5.92
CA ASP A 300 21.88 -14.72 -4.71
C ASP A 300 20.35 -14.72 -4.59
N ASN A 301 19.64 -14.66 -5.72
CA ASN A 301 18.18 -14.63 -5.78
C ASN A 301 17.56 -13.52 -4.91
N ARG A 302 18.28 -12.42 -4.65
CA ARG A 302 17.81 -11.34 -3.78
C ARG A 302 17.42 -11.86 -2.40
N LEU A 303 18.31 -12.62 -1.76
CA LEU A 303 18.04 -13.22 -0.44
C LEU A 303 17.50 -12.20 0.59
N ARG A 304 18.05 -10.98 0.62
CA ARG A 304 17.54 -9.92 1.50
C ARG A 304 16.05 -9.61 1.23
N PHE A 305 15.65 -9.58 -0.04
CA PHE A 305 14.25 -9.43 -0.43
C PHE A 305 13.37 -10.60 0.06
N HIS A 306 13.85 -11.84 0.03
CA HIS A 306 13.12 -12.99 0.59
C HIS A 306 12.89 -12.85 2.10
N LEU A 307 13.95 -12.56 2.85
CA LEU A 307 13.88 -12.36 4.30
C LEU A 307 12.94 -11.21 4.66
N LYS A 308 12.88 -10.16 3.82
CA LYS A 308 11.92 -9.06 4.00
C LYS A 308 10.48 -9.54 3.83
N ILE A 309 10.17 -10.33 2.78
CA ILE A 309 8.83 -10.93 2.59
C ILE A 309 8.46 -11.79 3.80
N GLU A 310 9.38 -12.61 4.29
CA GLU A 310 9.15 -13.45 5.48
C GLU A 310 8.90 -12.62 6.75
N SER A 311 9.71 -11.59 7.00
CA SER A 311 9.50 -10.64 8.10
C SER A 311 8.13 -9.98 8.02
N ASP A 312 7.73 -9.52 6.83
CA ASP A 312 6.43 -8.87 6.64
C ASP A 312 5.28 -9.86 6.90
N TRP A 313 5.38 -11.10 6.42
CA TRP A 313 4.44 -12.19 6.73
C TRP A 313 4.31 -12.40 8.24
N MET A 314 5.43 -12.57 8.96
CA MET A 314 5.43 -12.78 10.40
C MET A 314 4.73 -11.65 11.16
N LYS A 315 4.98 -10.38 10.79
CA LYS A 315 4.32 -9.22 11.41
C LYS A 315 2.81 -9.23 11.22
N LEU A 316 2.32 -9.70 10.07
CA LEU A 316 0.87 -9.82 9.83
C LEU A 316 0.24 -10.90 10.72
N LEU A 317 0.94 -12.03 10.88
CA LEU A 317 0.43 -13.15 11.66
C LEU A 317 0.47 -12.87 13.16
N GLU A 318 1.50 -12.17 13.63
CA GLU A 318 1.57 -11.66 15.00
C GLU A 318 0.35 -10.76 15.29
N LYS A 319 -0.02 -9.88 14.35
CA LYS A 319 -1.24 -9.06 14.50
C LYS A 319 -2.52 -9.89 14.56
N LEU A 320 -2.65 -10.93 13.74
CA LEU A 320 -3.79 -11.85 13.83
C LEU A 320 -3.82 -12.57 15.18
N ALA A 321 -2.66 -13.01 15.68
CA ALA A 321 -2.52 -13.68 16.98
C ALA A 321 -2.93 -12.76 18.13
N GLN A 322 -2.44 -11.51 18.15
CA GLN A 322 -2.78 -10.48 19.13
C GLN A 322 -4.29 -10.16 19.17
N ASN A 323 -5.03 -10.48 18.10
CA ASN A 323 -6.47 -10.29 18.02
C ASN A 323 -7.25 -11.63 18.09
N ASN A 324 -6.60 -12.73 18.49
CA ASN A 324 -7.20 -14.07 18.63
C ASN A 324 -7.92 -14.59 17.37
N ILE A 325 -7.43 -14.23 16.19
CA ILE A 325 -8.01 -14.64 14.89
C ILE A 325 -7.00 -15.30 13.96
N LEU A 326 -5.89 -15.81 14.50
CA LEU A 326 -4.94 -16.54 13.70
C LEU A 326 -5.43 -17.95 13.41
N THR A 327 -6.05 -18.11 12.25
CA THR A 327 -6.61 -19.36 11.73
C THR A 327 -6.03 -19.66 10.36
N ASN A 328 -6.03 -20.93 9.91
CA ASN A 328 -5.50 -21.29 8.59
C ASN A 328 -6.30 -20.62 7.46
N GLU A 329 -7.60 -20.41 7.65
CA GLU A 329 -8.47 -19.70 6.73
C GLU A 329 -8.03 -18.24 6.57
N ASN A 330 -7.76 -17.55 7.68
CA ASN A 330 -7.30 -16.16 7.64
C ASN A 330 -5.88 -16.04 7.07
N LYS A 331 -5.00 -17.00 7.36
CA LYS A 331 -3.67 -17.08 6.72
C LYS A 331 -3.81 -17.22 5.20
N GLN A 332 -4.66 -18.14 4.74
CA GLN A 332 -4.88 -18.40 3.32
C GLN A 332 -5.42 -17.16 2.60
N VAL A 333 -6.39 -16.47 3.19
CA VAL A 333 -6.93 -15.19 2.67
C VAL A 333 -5.83 -14.14 2.48
N ILE A 334 -4.90 -14.01 3.42
CA ILE A 334 -3.76 -13.09 3.29
C ILE A 334 -2.78 -13.56 2.21
N ALA A 335 -2.49 -14.86 2.16
CA ALA A 335 -1.59 -15.47 1.19
C ALA A 335 -2.06 -15.25 -0.26
N ASP A 336 -3.35 -15.46 -0.51
CA ASP A 336 -3.97 -15.27 -1.83
C ASP A 336 -3.98 -13.79 -2.26
N ASN A 337 -3.91 -12.88 -1.30
CA ASN A 337 -3.96 -11.43 -1.52
C ASN A 337 -2.65 -10.73 -1.10
N ALA A 338 -1.51 -11.37 -1.32
CA ALA A 338 -0.22 -10.95 -0.77
C ALA A 338 0.17 -9.49 -1.06
N LYS A 339 -0.17 -8.96 -2.25
CA LYS A 339 0.07 -7.55 -2.63
C LYS A 339 -0.68 -6.53 -1.75
N HIS A 340 -1.82 -6.92 -1.19
CA HIS A 340 -2.67 -6.11 -0.32
C HIS A 340 -2.79 -6.69 1.08
N ALA A 341 -1.86 -7.58 1.47
CA ALA A 341 -1.89 -8.35 2.70
C ALA A 341 -2.11 -7.52 3.97
N LYS A 342 -1.49 -6.33 4.04
CA LYS A 342 -1.68 -5.40 5.15
C LYS A 342 -3.12 -4.89 5.26
N LYS A 343 -3.76 -4.55 4.14
CA LYS A 343 -5.17 -4.09 4.11
C LYS A 343 -6.12 -5.22 4.49
N ILE A 344 -5.90 -6.41 3.92
CA ILE A 344 -6.67 -7.63 4.25
C ILE A 344 -6.55 -7.98 5.73
N THR A 345 -5.33 -7.96 6.29
CA THR A 345 -5.10 -8.24 7.72
C THR A 345 -5.86 -7.26 8.60
N ASN A 346 -5.80 -5.96 8.29
CA ASN A 346 -6.55 -4.94 9.03
C ASN A 346 -8.07 -5.16 8.89
N ALA A 347 -8.55 -5.50 7.71
CA ALA A 347 -9.97 -5.78 7.46
C ALA A 347 -10.46 -7.00 8.26
N LEU A 348 -9.70 -8.09 8.30
CA LEU A 348 -10.00 -9.27 9.13
C LEU A 348 -10.10 -8.90 10.62
N ILE A 349 -9.17 -8.08 11.13
CA ILE A 349 -9.18 -7.58 12.51
C ILE A 349 -10.42 -6.71 12.77
N THR A 350 -10.74 -5.79 11.85
CA THR A 350 -11.93 -4.93 11.94
C THR A 350 -13.21 -5.76 12.02
N LEU A 351 -13.39 -6.72 11.11
CA LEU A 351 -14.56 -7.62 11.09
C LEU A 351 -14.65 -8.46 12.36
N ALA A 352 -13.52 -8.96 12.87
CA ALA A 352 -13.47 -9.73 14.11
C ALA A 352 -13.89 -8.91 15.32
N LYS A 353 -13.39 -7.67 15.44
CA LYS A 353 -13.77 -6.74 16.52
C LYS A 353 -15.25 -6.38 16.50
N GLY A 354 -15.87 -6.35 15.33
CA GLY A 354 -17.32 -6.18 15.19
C GLY A 354 -18.13 -7.45 15.36
N ASN A 355 -17.51 -8.60 15.67
CA ASN A 355 -18.15 -9.91 15.73
C ASN A 355 -18.89 -10.29 14.43
N ILE A 356 -18.39 -9.85 13.28
CA ILE A 356 -18.94 -10.14 11.94
C ILE A 356 -17.93 -10.82 11.01
N LEU A 357 -16.86 -11.42 11.55
CA LEU A 357 -15.90 -12.19 10.75
C LEU A 357 -16.50 -13.56 10.34
N THR A 358 -17.35 -13.56 9.32
CA THR A 358 -17.95 -14.75 8.70
C THR A 358 -17.21 -15.11 7.41
N ASN A 359 -17.48 -16.30 6.85
CA ASN A 359 -16.92 -16.68 5.55
C ASN A 359 -17.37 -15.75 4.42
N GLU A 360 -18.65 -15.35 4.41
CA GLU A 360 -19.17 -14.40 3.42
C GLU A 360 -18.46 -13.03 3.53
N ASN A 361 -18.25 -12.53 4.75
CA ASN A 361 -17.55 -11.24 4.92
C ASN A 361 -16.05 -11.32 4.61
N ARG A 362 -15.42 -12.51 4.71
CA ARG A 362 -14.08 -12.75 4.17
C ARG A 362 -14.08 -12.64 2.64
N GLU A 363 -15.03 -13.29 1.97
CA GLU A 363 -15.15 -13.22 0.51
C GLU A 363 -15.31 -11.76 0.04
N PHE A 364 -16.15 -10.98 0.73
CA PHE A 364 -16.37 -9.56 0.47
C PHE A 364 -15.08 -8.73 0.48
N ILE A 365 -14.22 -8.88 1.49
CA ILE A 365 -12.96 -8.11 1.57
C ILE A 365 -11.89 -8.61 0.57
N THR A 366 -12.03 -9.83 0.04
CA THR A 366 -11.10 -10.39 -0.96
C THR A 366 -11.48 -10.09 -2.41
N LYS A 367 -12.73 -9.69 -2.69
CA LYS A 367 -13.17 -9.37 -4.06
C LYS A 367 -12.49 -8.10 -4.61
N HIS A 368 -12.21 -7.13 -3.73
CA HIS A 368 -11.48 -5.90 -4.02
C HIS A 368 -10.43 -5.62 -2.92
N PRO A 369 -9.32 -6.40 -2.90
CA PRO A 369 -8.38 -6.42 -1.77
C PRO A 369 -7.68 -5.07 -1.53
N GLU A 370 -7.57 -4.21 -2.55
CA GLU A 370 -7.07 -2.85 -2.45
C GLU A 370 -7.99 -1.90 -1.67
N TYR A 371 -9.26 -2.25 -1.47
CA TYR A 371 -10.26 -1.50 -0.68
C TYR A 371 -10.76 -2.27 0.55
N ALA A 372 -10.10 -3.37 0.91
CA ALA A 372 -10.53 -4.27 2.00
C ALA A 372 -10.80 -3.53 3.33
N ASP A 373 -9.97 -2.54 3.67
CA ASP A 373 -10.13 -1.69 4.85
C ASP A 373 -11.43 -0.88 4.80
N ILE A 374 -11.70 -0.19 3.69
CA ILE A 374 -12.92 0.60 3.48
C ILE A 374 -14.16 -0.30 3.50
N VAL A 375 -14.11 -1.44 2.79
CA VAL A 375 -15.20 -2.41 2.75
C VAL A 375 -15.50 -2.95 4.15
N SER A 376 -14.48 -3.35 4.92
CA SER A 376 -14.70 -3.86 6.28
C SER A 376 -15.35 -2.83 7.20
N ASN A 377 -14.93 -1.56 7.14
CA ASN A 377 -15.53 -0.48 7.92
C ASN A 377 -17.01 -0.25 7.53
N ALA A 378 -17.32 -0.29 6.24
CA ALA A 378 -18.69 -0.16 5.77
C ALA A 378 -19.59 -1.32 6.24
N LEU A 379 -19.08 -2.56 6.23
CA LEU A 379 -19.80 -3.73 6.76
C LEU A 379 -20.05 -3.58 8.27
N ILE A 380 -19.08 -3.05 9.04
CA ILE A 380 -19.25 -2.75 10.46
C ILE A 380 -20.36 -1.73 10.69
N LEU A 381 -20.39 -0.64 9.92
CA LEU A 381 -21.44 0.38 10.02
C LEU A 381 -22.83 -0.22 9.77
N LEU A 382 -22.98 -1.07 8.75
CA LEU A 382 -24.24 -1.75 8.49
C LEU A 382 -24.63 -2.72 9.61
N ALA A 383 -23.65 -3.43 10.20
CA ALA A 383 -23.90 -4.37 11.28
C ALA A 383 -24.35 -3.67 12.57
N GLN A 384 -23.72 -2.53 12.90
CA GLN A 384 -24.07 -1.71 14.08
C GLN A 384 -25.51 -1.19 14.02
N GLU A 385 -26.02 -0.94 12.81
CA GLU A 385 -27.39 -0.46 12.56
C GLU A 385 -28.35 -1.63 12.27
N ASN A 386 -27.93 -2.89 12.48
CA ASN A 386 -28.70 -4.11 12.25
C ASN A 386 -29.29 -4.25 10.83
N ILE A 387 -28.61 -3.68 9.83
CA ILE A 387 -29.00 -3.76 8.41
C ILE A 387 -27.98 -4.49 7.55
N LEU A 388 -26.97 -5.13 8.15
CA LEU A 388 -26.06 -6.00 7.41
C LEU A 388 -26.79 -7.29 7.00
N THR A 389 -27.08 -7.40 5.72
CA THR A 389 -27.59 -8.61 5.05
C THR A 389 -26.65 -8.99 3.91
N SER A 390 -26.72 -10.23 3.43
CA SER A 390 -25.92 -10.68 2.26
C SER A 390 -26.12 -9.78 1.04
N ILE A 391 -27.34 -9.29 0.80
CA ILE A 391 -27.65 -8.36 -0.30
C ILE A 391 -26.98 -7.01 -0.09
N ASN A 392 -27.11 -6.43 1.11
CA ASN A 392 -26.49 -5.14 1.41
C ASN A 392 -24.96 -5.24 1.37
N GLY A 393 -24.38 -6.34 1.85
CA GLY A 393 -22.95 -6.62 1.77
C GLY A 393 -22.44 -6.67 0.32
N ARG A 394 -23.18 -7.33 -0.59
CA ARG A 394 -22.84 -7.34 -2.02
C ARG A 394 -22.84 -5.93 -2.63
N PHE A 395 -23.84 -5.11 -2.34
CA PHE A 395 -23.87 -3.71 -2.80
C PHE A 395 -22.66 -2.90 -2.32
N ILE A 396 -22.21 -3.12 -1.08
CA ILE A 396 -20.99 -2.48 -0.55
C ILE A 396 -19.75 -2.90 -1.36
N VAL A 397 -19.60 -4.20 -1.62
CA VAL A 397 -18.43 -4.74 -2.31
C VAL A 397 -18.41 -4.33 -3.79
N ASP A 398 -19.56 -4.38 -4.47
CA ASP A 398 -19.67 -3.97 -5.87
C ASP A 398 -19.36 -2.48 -6.07
N ASN A 399 -19.41 -1.69 -4.97
CA ASN A 399 -19.05 -0.28 -4.92
C ASN A 399 -17.86 -0.03 -3.97
N ALA A 400 -16.89 -0.95 -3.91
CA ALA A 400 -15.81 -0.93 -2.92
C ALA A 400 -15.09 0.43 -2.72
N PRO A 401 -14.75 1.22 -3.75
CA PRO A 401 -14.13 2.55 -3.56
C PRO A 401 -15.03 3.55 -2.81
N TYR A 402 -16.35 3.34 -2.82
CA TYR A 402 -17.38 4.21 -2.23
C TYR A 402 -18.17 3.51 -1.10
N ALA A 403 -17.71 2.34 -0.65
CA ALA A 403 -18.36 1.48 0.33
C ALA A 403 -18.84 2.24 1.59
N GLU A 404 -18.02 3.14 2.14
CA GLU A 404 -18.39 3.94 3.30
C GLU A 404 -19.55 4.92 3.01
N ARG A 405 -19.56 5.52 1.81
CA ARG A 405 -20.62 6.46 1.41
C ARG A 405 -21.93 5.73 1.16
N VAL A 406 -21.88 4.58 0.47
CA VAL A 406 -23.05 3.73 0.22
C VAL A 406 -23.64 3.20 1.53
N SER A 407 -22.81 2.71 2.46
CA SER A 407 -23.30 2.22 3.76
C SER A 407 -23.97 3.32 4.59
N LYS A 408 -23.39 4.52 4.66
CA LYS A 408 -24.02 5.68 5.32
C LYS A 408 -25.36 6.06 4.67
N ALA A 409 -25.47 6.02 3.35
CA ALA A 409 -26.73 6.24 2.64
C ALA A 409 -27.78 5.16 2.98
N PHE A 410 -27.38 3.88 3.05
CA PHE A 410 -28.28 2.81 3.47
C PHE A 410 -28.79 3.01 4.90
N ILE A 411 -27.93 3.47 5.82
CA ILE A 411 -28.32 3.78 7.20
C ILE A 411 -29.34 4.91 7.23
N ILE A 412 -29.14 5.98 6.45
CA ILE A 412 -30.10 7.10 6.35
C ILE A 412 -31.45 6.57 5.86
N LEU A 413 -31.48 5.77 4.80
CA LEU A 413 -32.71 5.18 4.27
C LEU A 413 -33.38 4.24 5.26
N ALA A 414 -32.61 3.41 5.98
CA ALA A 414 -33.14 2.46 6.97
C ALA A 414 -33.79 3.18 8.16
N LYS A 415 -33.13 4.22 8.68
CA LYS A 415 -33.67 5.05 9.78
C LYS A 415 -34.97 5.76 9.45
N ASN A 416 -35.27 5.90 8.16
CA ASN A 416 -36.51 6.49 7.66
C ASN A 416 -37.45 5.44 7.04
N GLU A 417 -37.22 4.15 7.28
CA GLU A 417 -38.06 3.03 6.84
C GLU A 417 -38.25 2.94 5.32
N ILE A 418 -37.28 3.45 4.54
CA ILE A 418 -37.32 3.50 3.07
C ILE A 418 -36.14 2.77 2.42
N LEU A 419 -35.46 1.86 3.13
CA LEU A 419 -34.41 1.01 2.58
C LEU A 419 -34.99 -0.16 1.76
N THR A 420 -35.62 0.16 0.63
CA THR A 420 -36.14 -0.81 -0.35
C THR A 420 -35.05 -1.23 -1.34
N ASP A 421 -35.26 -2.33 -2.07
CA ASP A 421 -34.30 -2.78 -3.08
C ASP A 421 -34.16 -1.78 -4.24
N GLU A 422 -35.24 -1.08 -4.60
CA GLU A 422 -35.24 0.02 -5.56
C GLU A 422 -34.32 1.16 -5.10
N ASN A 423 -34.45 1.58 -3.84
CA ASN A 423 -33.61 2.65 -3.30
C ASN A 423 -32.14 2.20 -3.12
N LYS A 424 -31.89 0.92 -2.81
CA LYS A 424 -30.52 0.38 -2.78
C LYS A 424 -29.86 0.45 -4.17
N ALA A 425 -30.56 -0.04 -5.19
CA ALA A 425 -30.08 -0.02 -6.57
C ALA A 425 -29.78 1.41 -7.03
N LEU A 426 -30.69 2.35 -6.72
CA LEU A 426 -30.53 3.77 -7.01
C LEU A 426 -29.26 4.37 -6.36
N ILE A 427 -29.06 4.12 -5.06
CA ILE A 427 -27.89 4.63 -4.34
C ILE A 427 -26.59 4.08 -4.93
N CYS A 428 -26.60 2.84 -5.40
CA CYS A 428 -25.46 2.22 -6.07
C CYS A 428 -25.23 2.74 -7.50
N GLU A 429 -26.29 3.10 -8.24
CA GLU A 429 -26.17 3.72 -9.56
C GLU A 429 -25.54 5.12 -9.47
N TYR A 430 -25.90 5.90 -8.44
CA TYR A 430 -25.44 7.26 -8.23
C TYR A 430 -24.54 7.40 -6.99
N TYR A 431 -23.64 6.44 -6.79
CA TYR A 431 -22.79 6.36 -5.59
C TYR A 431 -22.00 7.65 -5.23
N PRO A 432 -21.57 8.54 -6.16
CA PRO A 432 -20.91 9.78 -5.75
C PRO A 432 -21.83 10.69 -4.94
N TYR A 433 -23.13 10.64 -5.23
CA TYR A 433 -24.19 11.47 -4.65
C TYR A 433 -25.08 10.71 -3.66
N ALA A 434 -24.74 9.46 -3.33
CA ALA A 434 -25.50 8.57 -2.45
C ALA A 434 -26.05 9.25 -1.18
N ILE A 435 -25.22 10.02 -0.47
CA ILE A 435 -25.66 10.72 0.76
C ILE A 435 -26.70 11.81 0.45
N VAL A 436 -26.43 12.63 -0.57
CA VAL A 436 -27.33 13.74 -0.96
C VAL A 436 -28.69 13.19 -1.37
N ILE A 437 -28.69 12.15 -2.22
CA ILE A 437 -29.92 11.46 -2.64
C ILE A 437 -30.65 10.86 -1.44
N SER A 438 -29.96 10.10 -0.58
CA SER A 438 -30.59 9.46 0.59
C SER A 438 -31.22 10.46 1.56
N ASN A 439 -30.58 11.61 1.78
CA ASN A 439 -31.12 12.69 2.60
C ASN A 439 -32.36 13.32 1.97
N ALA A 440 -32.33 13.58 0.66
CA ALA A 440 -33.47 14.11 -0.08
C ALA A 440 -34.67 13.16 0.01
N LEU A 441 -34.48 11.87 -0.25
CA LEU A 441 -35.54 10.86 -0.15
C LEU A 441 -36.08 10.74 1.29
N ALA A 442 -35.19 10.74 2.30
CA ALA A 442 -35.58 10.70 3.71
C ALA A 442 -36.45 11.89 4.10
N ARG A 443 -36.09 13.11 3.68
CA ARG A 443 -36.88 14.33 3.93
C ARG A 443 -38.27 14.24 3.29
N LEU A 444 -38.35 13.79 2.04
CA LEU A 444 -39.64 13.59 1.36
C LEU A 444 -40.50 12.52 2.07
N ALA A 445 -39.88 11.46 2.60
CA ALA A 445 -40.60 10.42 3.34
C ALA A 445 -41.15 10.94 4.67
N GLN A 446 -40.37 11.74 5.40
CA GLN A 446 -40.81 12.37 6.66
C GLN A 446 -42.02 13.30 6.45
N GLU A 447 -42.05 14.04 5.34
CA GLU A 447 -43.19 14.87 4.94
C GLU A 447 -44.33 14.06 4.28
N LYS A 448 -44.21 12.72 4.20
CA LYS A 448 -45.18 11.81 3.59
C LYS A 448 -45.53 12.15 2.13
N ILE A 449 -44.55 12.66 1.39
CA ILE A 449 -44.64 12.95 -0.04
C ILE A 449 -43.66 12.16 -0.89
N LEU A 450 -43.02 11.13 -0.33
CA LEU A 450 -42.17 10.21 -1.10
C LEU A 450 -43.03 9.26 -1.94
N GLU A 451 -43.57 9.79 -3.03
CA GLU A 451 -44.27 9.05 -4.09
C GLU A 451 -43.30 8.79 -5.26
N LYS A 452 -43.71 7.95 -6.21
CA LYS A 452 -42.86 7.56 -7.35
C LYS A 452 -42.40 8.80 -8.14
N GLU A 453 -43.30 9.74 -8.37
CA GLU A 453 -43.08 10.96 -9.15
C GLU A 453 -42.00 11.83 -8.49
N ASN A 454 -42.14 12.10 -7.18
CA ASN A 454 -41.17 12.90 -6.44
C ASN A 454 -39.81 12.19 -6.33
N ARG A 455 -39.81 10.86 -6.18
CA ARG A 455 -38.58 10.07 -6.23
C ARG A 455 -37.89 10.22 -7.58
N ASP A 456 -38.60 10.02 -8.68
CA ASP A 456 -38.05 10.09 -10.03
C ASP A 456 -37.47 11.49 -10.32
N ILE A 457 -38.08 12.55 -9.80
CA ILE A 457 -37.56 13.93 -9.86
C ILE A 457 -36.22 14.07 -9.12
N ILE A 458 -36.09 13.51 -7.90
CA ILE A 458 -34.83 13.52 -7.15
C ILE A 458 -33.74 12.77 -7.89
N VAL A 459 -34.07 11.63 -8.48
CA VAL A 459 -33.13 10.79 -9.24
C VAL A 459 -32.65 11.51 -10.50
N LYS A 460 -33.58 12.03 -11.30
CA LYS A 460 -33.26 12.79 -12.53
C LYS A 460 -32.37 13.99 -12.24
N ASN A 461 -32.54 14.60 -11.06
CA ASN A 461 -31.85 15.82 -10.64
C ASN A 461 -30.88 15.58 -9.47
N TYR A 462 -30.18 14.44 -9.45
CA TYR A 462 -29.35 14.01 -8.32
C TYR A 462 -28.31 15.04 -7.85
N GLN A 463 -27.78 15.89 -8.74
CA GLN A 463 -26.82 16.95 -8.39
C GLN A 463 -27.45 18.08 -7.56
N CYS A 464 -28.76 18.28 -7.72
CA CYS A 464 -29.56 19.29 -7.03
C CYS A 464 -30.59 18.66 -6.08
N ALA A 465 -30.47 17.36 -5.78
CA ALA A 465 -31.46 16.59 -5.02
C ALA A 465 -31.88 17.27 -3.71
N GLU A 466 -30.93 17.88 -2.99
CA GLU A 466 -31.25 18.62 -1.76
C GLU A 466 -32.16 19.84 -2.02
N VAL A 467 -31.78 20.71 -2.94
CA VAL A 467 -32.55 21.95 -3.24
C VAL A 467 -33.92 21.59 -3.82
N VAL A 468 -33.97 20.59 -4.70
CA VAL A 468 -35.22 20.07 -5.28
C VAL A 468 -36.12 19.49 -4.20
N SER A 469 -35.60 18.65 -3.29
CA SER A 469 -36.40 18.09 -2.20
C SER A 469 -37.01 19.17 -1.30
N ASN A 470 -36.22 20.19 -0.94
CA ASN A 470 -36.69 21.31 -0.12
C ASN A 470 -37.80 22.10 -0.81
N ALA A 471 -37.69 22.32 -2.14
CA ALA A 471 -38.71 22.98 -2.93
C ALA A 471 -40.03 22.17 -2.95
N LEU A 472 -39.97 20.86 -3.18
CA LEU A 472 -41.14 19.98 -3.17
C LEU A 472 -41.81 19.94 -1.79
N MET A 473 -41.03 19.87 -0.71
CA MET A 473 -41.55 19.96 0.67
C MET A 473 -42.26 21.29 0.91
N PHE A 474 -41.64 22.41 0.52
CA PHE A 474 -42.21 23.74 0.72
C PHE A 474 -43.56 23.90 -0.02
N LEU A 475 -43.63 23.42 -1.26
CA LEU A 475 -44.88 23.40 -2.03
C LEU A 475 -45.94 22.50 -1.40
N SER A 476 -45.55 21.35 -0.84
CA SER A 476 -46.46 20.42 -0.12
C SER A 476 -47.04 21.05 1.13
N GLN A 477 -46.19 21.68 1.96
CA GLN A 477 -46.60 22.36 3.19
C GLN A 477 -47.57 23.51 2.91
N LYS A 478 -47.41 24.17 1.75
CA LYS A 478 -48.32 25.20 1.25
C LYS A 478 -49.53 24.66 0.50
N LYS A 479 -49.68 23.32 0.41
CA LYS A 479 -50.79 22.61 -0.24
C LYS A 479 -50.97 22.96 -1.72
N ILE A 480 -49.87 23.26 -2.41
CA ILE A 480 -49.85 23.56 -3.85
C ILE A 480 -48.92 22.62 -4.63
N LEU A 481 -48.55 21.47 -4.09
CA LEU A 481 -47.73 20.49 -4.81
C LEU A 481 -48.58 19.72 -5.85
N THR A 482 -48.88 20.36 -6.97
CA THR A 482 -49.55 19.74 -8.13
C THR A 482 -48.53 19.17 -9.12
N ASN A 483 -48.99 18.41 -10.13
CA ASN A 483 -48.09 17.85 -11.15
C ASN A 483 -47.38 18.94 -11.95
N GLU A 484 -48.09 20.02 -12.29
CA GLU A 484 -47.52 21.14 -13.05
C GLU A 484 -46.43 21.86 -12.26
N ASN A 485 -46.62 22.00 -10.93
CA ASN A 485 -45.60 22.58 -10.06
C ASN A 485 -44.42 21.62 -9.84
N ARG A 486 -44.64 20.30 -9.80
CA ARG A 486 -43.58 19.29 -9.75
C ARG A 486 -42.73 19.34 -11.02
N ASP A 487 -43.37 19.37 -12.18
CA ASP A 487 -42.70 19.39 -13.49
C ASP A 487 -41.84 20.64 -13.64
N LEU A 488 -42.35 21.82 -13.27
CA LEU A 488 -41.59 23.07 -13.31
C LEU A 488 -40.31 23.01 -12.45
N ILE A 489 -40.40 22.43 -11.24
CA ILE A 489 -39.23 22.25 -10.36
C ILE A 489 -38.25 21.22 -10.96
N ALA A 490 -38.76 20.17 -11.59
CA ALA A 490 -37.96 19.11 -12.19
C ALA A 490 -37.22 19.55 -13.46
N GLU A 491 -37.78 20.48 -14.22
CA GLU A 491 -37.19 21.06 -15.44
C GLU A 491 -36.11 22.11 -15.14
N HIS A 492 -36.19 22.77 -13.98
CA HIS A 492 -35.28 23.84 -13.58
C HIS A 492 -34.70 23.61 -12.16
N PRO A 493 -34.02 22.48 -11.92
CA PRO A 493 -33.62 22.03 -10.59
C PRO A 493 -32.68 23.01 -9.86
N GLN A 494 -31.82 23.73 -10.59
CA GLN A 494 -30.91 24.73 -10.03
C GLN A 494 -31.62 25.99 -9.50
N TYR A 495 -32.84 26.25 -9.98
CA TYR A 495 -33.68 27.38 -9.56
C TYR A 495 -34.84 26.95 -8.66
N ALA A 496 -34.90 25.67 -8.27
CA ALA A 496 -36.02 25.08 -7.53
C ALA A 496 -36.47 25.90 -6.31
N SER A 497 -35.54 26.45 -5.53
CA SER A 497 -35.88 27.27 -4.36
C SER A 497 -36.53 28.61 -4.72
N ILE A 498 -36.05 29.28 -5.79
CA ILE A 498 -36.61 30.57 -6.22
C ILE A 498 -37.97 30.34 -6.86
N LEU A 499 -38.09 29.29 -7.69
CA LEU A 499 -39.34 28.87 -8.30
C LEU A 499 -40.41 28.49 -7.26
N SER A 500 -40.06 27.70 -6.24
CA SER A 500 -41.05 27.34 -5.20
C SER A 500 -41.55 28.56 -4.43
N ASN A 501 -40.68 29.53 -4.15
CA ASN A 501 -41.08 30.79 -3.52
C ASN A 501 -42.01 31.62 -4.42
N ALA A 502 -41.69 31.71 -5.71
CA ALA A 502 -42.52 32.39 -6.69
C ALA A 502 -43.91 31.76 -6.82
N LEU A 503 -43.99 30.42 -6.91
CA LEU A 503 -45.25 29.68 -6.98
C LEU A 503 -46.12 29.91 -5.74
N VAL A 504 -45.54 29.82 -4.54
CA VAL A 504 -46.26 30.09 -3.29
C VAL A 504 -46.78 31.52 -3.26
N LYS A 505 -45.98 32.50 -3.68
CA LYS A 505 -46.39 33.90 -3.73
C LYS A 505 -47.55 34.15 -4.70
N LEU A 506 -47.55 33.52 -5.87
CA LEU A 506 -48.66 33.59 -6.82
C LEU A 506 -49.92 32.93 -6.27
N ALA A 507 -49.77 31.77 -5.60
CA ALA A 507 -50.89 31.04 -4.98
C ALA A 507 -51.54 31.82 -3.82
N GLU A 508 -50.73 32.46 -2.97
CA GLU A 508 -51.23 33.28 -1.85
C GLU A 508 -52.05 34.51 -2.30
N THR A 509 -52.04 34.81 -3.60
CA THR A 509 -52.81 35.90 -4.22
C THR A 509 -53.83 35.41 -5.24
N ASP A 510 -54.11 34.11 -5.29
CA ASP A 510 -55.07 33.47 -6.21
C ASP A 510 -54.82 33.74 -7.71
N ILE A 511 -53.56 33.96 -8.10
CA ILE A 511 -53.16 34.15 -9.52
C ILE A 511 -52.24 33.03 -10.03
N LEU A 512 -52.12 31.91 -9.31
CA LEU A 512 -51.35 30.76 -9.79
C LEU A 512 -52.15 29.98 -10.85
N ASN A 513 -51.90 30.27 -12.12
CA ASN A 513 -52.50 29.63 -13.29
C ASN A 513 -51.43 29.11 -14.28
N ASN A 514 -51.85 28.57 -15.43
CA ASN A 514 -50.92 28.02 -16.43
C ASN A 514 -50.05 29.12 -17.04
N GLU A 515 -50.63 30.26 -17.36
CA GLU A 515 -49.95 31.37 -18.04
C GLU A 515 -48.81 31.92 -17.19
N ASN A 516 -49.05 32.07 -15.88
CA ASN A 516 -48.01 32.53 -14.96
C ASN A 516 -46.97 31.44 -14.70
N ARG A 517 -47.33 30.14 -14.72
CA ARG A 517 -46.35 29.04 -14.65
C ARG A 517 -45.44 29.01 -15.87
N ASP A 518 -46.01 29.13 -17.07
CA ASP A 518 -45.26 29.17 -18.33
C ASP A 518 -44.26 30.32 -18.35
N LEU A 519 -44.67 31.49 -17.83
CA LEU A 519 -43.79 32.64 -17.69
C LEU A 519 -42.61 32.37 -16.73
N LEU A 520 -42.86 31.72 -15.59
CA LEU A 520 -41.78 31.30 -14.68
C LEU A 520 -40.86 30.25 -15.31
N ALA A 521 -41.40 29.33 -16.13
CA ALA A 521 -40.63 28.32 -16.86
C ALA A 521 -39.69 28.93 -17.91
N LYS A 522 -40.14 29.98 -18.61
CA LYS A 522 -39.31 30.70 -19.59
C LYS A 522 -38.13 31.44 -18.95
N HIS A 523 -38.28 31.90 -17.70
CA HIS A 523 -37.31 32.77 -17.02
C HIS A 523 -37.09 32.37 -15.54
N PRO A 524 -36.64 31.13 -15.27
CA PRO A 524 -36.58 30.58 -13.91
C PRO A 524 -35.59 31.32 -13.00
N GLU A 525 -34.52 31.88 -13.54
CA GLU A 525 -33.54 32.72 -12.83
C GLU A 525 -34.11 34.05 -12.34
N HIS A 526 -35.24 34.48 -12.90
CA HIS A 526 -35.93 35.73 -12.57
C HIS A 526 -37.29 35.50 -11.91
N ALA A 527 -37.64 34.26 -11.59
CA ALA A 527 -38.93 33.86 -11.03
C ALA A 527 -39.37 34.69 -9.80
N GLY A 528 -38.42 35.07 -8.94
CA GLY A 528 -38.70 35.95 -7.80
C GLY A 528 -39.18 37.35 -8.21
N LYS A 529 -38.49 38.00 -9.15
CA LYS A 529 -38.86 39.33 -9.66
C LYS A 529 -40.17 39.29 -10.44
N ILE A 530 -40.34 38.26 -11.27
CA ILE A 530 -41.56 38.04 -12.06
C ILE A 530 -42.76 37.88 -11.13
N SER A 531 -42.71 36.96 -10.15
CA SER A 531 -43.84 36.77 -9.22
C SER A 531 -44.16 38.02 -8.40
N ASN A 532 -43.14 38.77 -7.97
CA ASN A 532 -43.33 40.06 -7.29
C ASN A 532 -44.08 41.07 -8.17
N ALA A 533 -43.70 41.16 -9.44
CA ALA A 533 -44.33 42.02 -10.43
C ALA A 533 -45.78 41.63 -10.70
N LEU A 534 -46.05 40.35 -10.97
CA LEU A 534 -47.40 39.84 -11.24
C LEU A 534 -48.34 40.07 -10.06
N VAL A 535 -47.89 39.80 -8.82
CA VAL A 535 -48.66 40.10 -7.60
C VAL A 535 -48.97 41.59 -7.48
N LYS A 536 -48.01 42.46 -7.79
CA LYS A 536 -48.19 43.91 -7.71
C LYS A 536 -49.24 44.39 -8.73
N LEU A 537 -49.18 43.87 -9.96
CA LEU A 537 -50.17 44.16 -11.01
C LEU A 537 -51.56 43.63 -10.67
N ALA A 538 -51.66 42.41 -10.12
CA ALA A 538 -52.93 41.81 -9.72
C ALA A 538 -53.61 42.60 -8.59
N LYS A 539 -52.84 43.03 -7.57
CA LYS A 539 -53.37 43.85 -6.47
C LYS A 539 -53.87 45.24 -6.91
N ALA A 540 -53.36 45.74 -8.04
CA ALA A 540 -53.80 46.99 -8.65
C ALA A 540 -54.88 46.78 -9.72
N ASP A 541 -55.37 45.55 -9.91
CA ASP A 541 -56.39 45.16 -10.89
C ASP A 541 -55.99 45.49 -12.35
N ILE A 542 -54.69 45.39 -12.66
CA ILE A 542 -54.13 45.64 -14.00
C ILE A 542 -53.29 44.48 -14.52
N LEU A 543 -53.46 43.27 -14.00
CA LEU A 543 -52.80 42.08 -14.54
C LEU A 543 -53.49 41.62 -15.84
N THR A 544 -53.19 42.32 -16.94
CA THR A 544 -53.66 41.98 -18.30
C THR A 544 -52.61 41.20 -19.08
N ASP A 545 -52.99 40.56 -20.19
CA ASP A 545 -52.06 39.84 -21.05
C ASP A 545 -50.98 40.77 -21.62
N GLU A 546 -51.32 42.01 -21.98
CA GLU A 546 -50.33 42.98 -22.49
C GLU A 546 -49.29 43.36 -21.41
N ASN A 547 -49.71 43.42 -20.15
CA ASN A 547 -48.79 43.67 -19.05
C ASN A 547 -47.95 42.43 -18.73
N ARG A 548 -48.52 41.22 -18.87
CA ARG A 548 -47.77 39.97 -18.72
C ARG A 548 -46.71 39.83 -19.81
N ASP A 549 -47.05 40.13 -21.06
CA ASP A 549 -46.13 40.11 -22.21
C ASP A 549 -44.96 41.07 -22.00
N LEU A 550 -45.20 42.24 -21.41
CA LEU A 550 -44.15 43.20 -21.11
C LEU A 550 -43.18 42.69 -20.03
N ILE A 551 -43.69 41.96 -19.03
CA ILE A 551 -42.87 41.27 -18.03
C ILE A 551 -42.09 40.12 -18.67
N GLU A 552 -42.69 39.38 -19.60
CA GLU A 552 -42.02 38.31 -20.35
C GLU A 552 -40.86 38.83 -21.21
N LYS A 553 -41.03 39.98 -21.88
CA LYS A 553 -39.95 40.58 -22.68
C LYS A 553 -38.75 41.01 -21.84
N HIS A 554 -38.99 41.42 -20.59
CA HIS A 554 -37.98 42.08 -19.73
C HIS A 554 -37.96 41.49 -18.31
N PRO A 555 -37.73 40.18 -18.15
CA PRO A 555 -37.90 39.46 -16.89
C PRO A 555 -36.99 39.98 -15.76
N GLN A 556 -35.78 40.42 -16.09
CA GLN A 556 -34.82 40.98 -15.14
C GLN A 556 -35.24 42.34 -14.57
N HIS A 557 -36.15 43.06 -15.25
CA HIS A 557 -36.69 44.37 -14.86
C HIS A 557 -38.16 44.30 -14.41
N ALA A 558 -38.73 43.10 -14.28
CA ALA A 558 -40.14 42.87 -14.00
C ALA A 558 -40.70 43.75 -12.86
N GLU A 559 -39.98 43.89 -11.76
CA GLU A 559 -40.42 44.71 -10.63
C GLU A 559 -40.53 46.20 -10.97
N LYS A 560 -39.52 46.78 -11.64
CA LYS A 560 -39.52 48.19 -12.06
C LYS A 560 -40.66 48.46 -13.04
N ILE A 561 -40.85 47.56 -14.00
CA ILE A 561 -41.96 47.63 -14.96
C ILE A 561 -43.30 47.65 -14.23
N SER A 562 -43.53 46.71 -13.30
CA SER A 562 -44.78 46.66 -12.56
C SER A 562 -45.03 47.90 -11.70
N GLU A 563 -43.99 48.49 -11.12
CA GLU A 563 -44.09 49.73 -10.34
C GLU A 563 -44.51 50.90 -11.21
N ALA A 564 -43.87 51.07 -12.37
CA ALA A 564 -44.22 52.10 -13.34
C ALA A 564 -45.67 51.96 -13.81
N LEU A 565 -46.09 50.75 -14.19
CA LEU A 565 -47.46 50.47 -14.63
C LEU A 565 -48.51 50.79 -13.55
N VAL A 566 -48.26 50.39 -12.31
CA VAL A 566 -49.17 50.69 -11.19
C VAL A 566 -49.25 52.19 -10.93
N GLN A 567 -48.12 52.90 -10.91
CA GLN A 567 -48.11 54.36 -10.70
C GLN A 567 -48.82 55.11 -11.83
N LEU A 568 -48.55 54.74 -13.09
CA LEU A 568 -49.23 55.32 -14.25
C LEU A 568 -50.75 55.06 -14.23
N THR A 569 -51.19 53.90 -13.72
CA THR A 569 -52.62 53.59 -13.54
C THR A 569 -53.23 54.44 -12.45
N GLN A 570 -52.55 54.58 -11.30
CA GLN A 570 -53.01 55.40 -10.17
C GLN A 570 -53.15 56.89 -10.55
N GLU A 571 -52.35 57.36 -11.51
CA GLU A 571 -52.43 58.72 -12.05
C GLU A 571 -53.36 58.86 -13.27
N ASP A 572 -54.04 57.79 -13.69
CA ASP A 572 -54.93 57.74 -14.87
C ASP A 572 -54.24 58.16 -16.19
N ILE A 573 -52.98 57.79 -16.34
CA ILE A 573 -52.13 58.12 -17.51
C ILE A 573 -51.49 56.88 -18.15
N LEU A 574 -51.96 55.67 -17.82
CA LEU A 574 -51.48 54.44 -18.45
C LEU A 574 -52.00 54.31 -19.89
N THR A 575 -51.30 54.95 -20.83
CA THR A 575 -51.59 54.93 -22.27
C THR A 575 -50.70 53.92 -23.01
N ASN A 576 -51.07 53.57 -24.26
CA ASN A 576 -50.24 52.72 -25.12
C ASN A 576 -48.85 53.31 -25.39
N GLU A 577 -48.75 54.64 -25.49
CA GLU A 577 -47.48 55.35 -25.66
C GLU A 577 -46.59 55.18 -24.42
N ASN A 578 -47.16 55.28 -23.21
CA ASN A 578 -46.40 55.07 -21.98
C ASN A 578 -45.97 53.60 -21.81
N ARG A 579 -46.82 52.63 -22.20
CA ARG A 579 -46.43 51.21 -22.24
C ARG A 579 -45.29 50.96 -23.21
N LYS A 580 -45.33 51.56 -24.40
CA LYS A 580 -44.27 51.48 -25.40
C LYS A 580 -42.95 52.03 -24.88
N ARG A 581 -42.98 53.15 -24.15
CA ARG A 581 -41.77 53.70 -23.51
C ARG A 581 -41.18 52.78 -22.45
N ILE A 582 -42.03 52.09 -21.67
CA ILE A 582 -41.55 51.07 -20.72
C ILE A 582 -40.92 49.89 -21.47
N ASP A 583 -41.49 49.47 -22.61
CA ASP A 583 -40.94 48.41 -23.45
C ASP A 583 -39.59 48.81 -24.08
N GLU A 584 -39.44 50.07 -24.46
CA GLU A 584 -38.20 50.62 -25.06
C GLU A 584 -37.09 50.86 -24.02
N ASP A 585 -37.42 51.20 -22.77
CA ASP A 585 -36.46 51.43 -21.68
C ASP A 585 -36.92 50.82 -20.34
N PRO A 586 -36.88 49.48 -20.22
CA PRO A 586 -37.39 48.76 -19.04
C PRO A 586 -36.55 48.99 -17.78
N GLU A 587 -35.28 49.36 -17.94
CA GLU A 587 -34.39 49.65 -16.81
C GLU A 587 -34.78 50.94 -16.09
N ASN A 588 -35.31 51.92 -16.84
CA ASN A 588 -35.74 53.23 -16.33
C ASN A 588 -37.26 53.39 -16.36
N ALA A 589 -38.02 52.30 -16.32
CA ALA A 589 -39.48 52.32 -16.39
C ALA A 589 -40.12 53.29 -15.36
N ASP A 590 -39.54 53.39 -14.17
CA ASP A 590 -39.94 54.29 -13.09
C ASP A 590 -39.71 55.79 -13.40
N LEU A 591 -38.75 56.13 -14.27
CA LEU A 591 -38.48 57.51 -14.67
C LEU A 591 -39.51 58.08 -15.66
N ILE A 592 -40.30 57.24 -16.32
CA ILE A 592 -41.34 57.69 -17.26
C ILE A 592 -42.39 58.55 -16.55
N LEU A 593 -42.72 58.21 -15.30
CA LEU A 593 -43.61 59.01 -14.46
C LEU A 593 -43.01 60.39 -14.14
N LEU A 594 -41.70 60.45 -13.89
CA LEU A 594 -41.00 61.70 -13.60
C LEU A 594 -41.06 62.64 -14.81
N VAL A 595 -40.77 62.12 -16.00
CA VAL A 595 -40.87 62.89 -17.25
C VAL A 595 -42.28 63.43 -17.43
N HIS A 596 -43.32 62.61 -17.24
CA HIS A 596 -44.70 63.06 -17.37
C HIS A 596 -45.06 64.18 -16.37
N ARG A 597 -44.69 64.02 -15.09
CA ARG A 597 -44.91 65.03 -14.04
C ARG A 597 -44.16 66.34 -14.29
N THR A 598 -43.00 66.29 -14.94
CA THR A 598 -42.21 67.50 -15.25
C THR A 598 -42.78 68.27 -16.44
N PHE A 599 -43.26 67.58 -17.49
CA PHE A 599 -43.75 68.24 -18.71
C PHE A 599 -45.22 68.69 -18.66
N ASN A 600 -46.05 68.14 -17.74
CA ASN A 600 -47.47 68.54 -17.58
C ASN A 600 -47.72 69.53 -16.42
N LYS A 601 -46.67 69.97 -15.71
CA LYS A 601 -46.74 71.04 -14.68
C LYS A 601 -46.46 72.45 -15.23
N SER A 602 -46.22 72.55 -16.53
CA SER A 602 -46.07 73.80 -17.30
C SER A 602 -47.29 73.98 -18.20
#